data_AF-A0A919IBM2-F1
#
_entry.id   AF-A0A919IBM2-F1
#
_cell.length_a   1.000
_cell.length_b   1.000
_cell.length_c   1.000
_cell.angle_alpha   90.00
_cell.angle_beta   90.00
_cell.angle_gamma   90.00
#
_symmetry.space_group_name_H-M   'P 1'
#
loop_
_entity.id
_entity.type
_entity.pdbx_description
1 polymer ?
#
loop_
_entity_poly.entity_id
_entity_poly.type
_entity_poly.pdbx_seq_one_letter_code
_entity_poly.pdbx_strand_id
1 'polypeptide(L)'
;MMEFEELQQIWNSQNSKPMYALNEDALHRRIDTKKNQASHITNISELLGIIANACSGIFIVGMNLYNRSQNIFLYAMAAWMLGTSFYFLVSRIRRKKTGNQFDRSLRGDLAYAISMSTYQVRISLLMRWNILPIAILILLGMWDGGKSIMLAAVLLLFFVLVYFASGWEHNIYKSRKRELETLQSRLDSAN
;
A
#
# COMPACT_ATOMS: atom_id res chain seq x y z
N MET A 1 20.94 -1.58 -10.24
CA MET A 1 21.70 -0.73 -11.18
C MET A 1 21.99 -1.41 -12.52
N MET A 2 21.56 -2.65 -12.77
CA MET A 2 21.85 -3.38 -14.03
C MET A 2 20.95 -3.02 -15.23
N GLU A 3 19.73 -2.51 -15.03
CA GLU A 3 18.79 -2.32 -16.16
C GLU A 3 19.13 -1.15 -17.12
N PHE A 4 20.00 -0.22 -16.73
CA PHE A 4 20.34 0.94 -17.57
C PHE A 4 21.41 0.62 -18.61
N GLU A 5 22.38 -0.23 -18.27
CA GLU A 5 23.39 -0.72 -19.22
C GLU A 5 22.77 -1.67 -20.25
N GLU A 6 21.83 -2.52 -19.84
CA GLU A 6 21.03 -3.32 -20.77
C GLU A 6 20.21 -2.42 -21.72
N LEU A 7 19.62 -1.33 -21.22
CA LEU A 7 18.95 -0.33 -22.05
C LEU A 7 19.92 0.33 -23.05
N GLN A 8 21.14 0.63 -22.64
CA GLN A 8 22.15 1.26 -23.51
C GLN A 8 22.75 0.27 -24.53
N GLN A 9 22.82 -1.02 -24.18
CA GLN A 9 23.29 -2.08 -25.08
C GLN A 9 22.22 -2.44 -26.13
N ILE A 10 20.95 -2.51 -25.72
CA ILE A 10 19.80 -2.67 -26.63
C ILE A 10 19.67 -1.45 -27.55
N TRP A 11 19.90 -0.24 -27.01
CA TRP A 11 19.94 1.02 -27.75
C TRP A 11 20.99 1.04 -28.86
N ASN A 12 22.20 0.54 -28.60
CA ASN A 12 23.27 0.50 -29.61
C ASN A 12 23.06 -0.63 -30.65
N SER A 13 22.36 -1.71 -30.31
CA SER A 13 22.19 -2.89 -31.16
C SER A 13 21.07 -2.76 -32.21
N GLN A 14 20.10 -1.86 -32.03
CA GLN A 14 18.86 -1.83 -32.84
C GLN A 14 18.77 -0.68 -33.87
N ASN A 15 19.89 -0.02 -34.18
CA ASN A 15 19.93 1.27 -34.88
C ASN A 15 19.75 1.19 -36.42
N SER A 16 18.64 0.63 -36.90
CA SER A 16 18.32 0.58 -38.35
C SER A 16 16.82 0.49 -38.72
N LYS A 17 15.89 0.96 -37.88
CA LYS A 17 14.46 1.15 -38.22
C LYS A 17 13.89 2.45 -37.60
N PRO A 18 12.86 3.09 -38.20
CA PRO A 18 12.48 4.48 -37.88
C PRO A 18 12.08 4.66 -36.42
N MET A 19 12.80 5.57 -35.76
CA MET A 19 13.07 5.63 -34.32
C MET A 19 11.93 6.21 -33.44
N TYR A 20 11.00 6.97 -34.02
CA TYR A 20 10.01 7.73 -33.23
C TYR A 20 8.79 6.92 -32.81
N ALA A 21 8.18 6.15 -33.72
CA ALA A 21 6.96 5.40 -33.42
C ALA A 21 7.21 4.21 -32.47
N LEU A 22 8.38 3.58 -32.54
CA LEU A 22 8.71 2.39 -31.74
C LEU A 22 9.01 2.73 -30.26
N ASN A 23 9.54 3.93 -30.00
CA ASN A 23 9.96 4.37 -28.66
C ASN A 23 8.77 4.89 -27.83
N GLU A 24 7.82 5.58 -28.47
CA GLU A 24 6.59 6.04 -27.82
C GLU A 24 5.72 4.86 -27.36
N ASP A 25 5.54 3.84 -28.21
CA ASP A 25 4.82 2.61 -27.86
C ASP A 25 5.50 1.81 -26.76
N ALA A 26 6.84 1.69 -26.80
CA ALA A 26 7.60 0.97 -25.77
C ALA A 26 7.55 1.70 -24.42
N LEU A 27 7.64 3.03 -24.44
CA LEU A 27 7.51 3.87 -23.24
C LEU A 27 6.09 3.77 -22.67
N HIS A 28 5.06 3.86 -23.52
CA HIS A 28 3.67 3.68 -23.13
C HIS A 28 3.43 2.33 -22.47
N ARG A 29 3.90 1.23 -23.07
CA ARG A 29 3.77 -0.12 -22.48
C ARG A 29 4.45 -0.22 -21.12
N ARG A 30 5.60 0.42 -20.92
CA ARG A 30 6.32 0.39 -19.65
C ARG A 30 5.60 1.21 -18.56
N ILE A 31 5.04 2.37 -18.92
CA ILE A 31 4.19 3.18 -18.05
C ILE A 31 2.93 2.40 -17.68
N ASP A 32 2.24 1.78 -18.65
CA ASP A 32 1.05 0.97 -18.42
C ASP A 32 1.33 -0.25 -17.54
N THR A 33 2.47 -0.90 -17.73
CA THR A 33 2.87 -2.04 -16.90
C THR A 33 3.11 -1.60 -15.45
N LYS A 34 3.82 -0.49 -15.23
CA LYS A 34 4.04 0.07 -13.88
C LYS A 34 2.73 0.54 -13.24
N LYS A 35 1.84 1.17 -14.02
CA LYS A 35 0.49 1.60 -13.62
C LYS A 35 -0.37 0.41 -13.18
N ASN A 36 -0.41 -0.64 -14.00
CA ASN A 36 -1.15 -1.87 -13.70
C ASN A 36 -0.59 -2.57 -12.47
N GLN A 37 0.73 -2.65 -12.33
CA GLN A 37 1.37 -3.25 -11.15
C GLN A 37 1.05 -2.45 -9.88
N ALA A 38 1.18 -1.12 -9.90
CA ALA A 38 0.83 -0.27 -8.77
C ALA A 38 -0.65 -0.37 -8.41
N SER A 39 -1.53 -0.45 -9.41
CA SER A 39 -2.97 -0.65 -9.23
C SER A 39 -3.28 -2.01 -8.61
N HIS A 40 -2.65 -3.08 -9.10
CA HIS A 40 -2.86 -4.42 -8.59
C HIS A 40 -2.39 -4.57 -7.14
N ILE A 41 -1.21 -4.05 -6.81
CA ILE A 41 -0.70 -4.06 -5.44
C ILE A 41 -1.61 -3.24 -4.53
N THR A 42 -1.97 -2.01 -4.92
CA THR A 42 -2.88 -1.17 -4.12
C THR A 42 -4.23 -1.85 -3.92
N ASN A 43 -4.77 -2.51 -4.94
CA ASN A 43 -6.03 -3.23 -4.85
C ASN A 43 -5.96 -4.39 -3.84
N ILE A 44 -4.87 -5.17 -3.86
CA ILE A 44 -4.63 -6.25 -2.90
C ILE A 44 -4.45 -5.68 -1.49
N SER A 45 -3.60 -4.67 -1.31
CA SER A 45 -3.34 -4.07 0.01
C SER A 45 -4.60 -3.48 0.63
N GLU A 46 -5.42 -2.74 -0.14
CA GLU A 46 -6.71 -2.25 0.33
C GLU A 46 -7.64 -3.38 0.74
N LEU A 47 -7.75 -4.43 -0.08
CA LEU A 47 -8.65 -5.55 0.17
C LEU A 47 -8.22 -6.37 1.39
N LEU A 48 -6.92 -6.65 1.53
CA LEU A 48 -6.34 -7.27 2.71
C LEU A 48 -6.58 -6.42 3.97
N GLY A 49 -6.37 -5.09 3.88
CA GLY A 49 -6.63 -4.17 4.98
C GLY A 49 -8.09 -4.20 5.43
N ILE A 50 -9.04 -4.20 4.50
CA ILE A 50 -10.48 -4.28 4.78
C ILE A 50 -10.83 -5.61 5.43
N ILE A 51 -10.44 -6.73 4.79
CA ILE A 51 -10.80 -8.08 5.25
C ILE A 51 -10.16 -8.38 6.59
N ALA A 52 -8.87 -8.14 6.76
CA ALA A 52 -8.18 -8.43 8.01
C ALA A 52 -8.80 -7.64 9.17
N ASN A 53 -9.00 -6.33 9.01
CA ASN A 53 -9.58 -5.52 10.08
C ASN A 53 -11.06 -5.84 10.35
N ALA A 54 -11.85 -6.14 9.31
CA ALA A 54 -13.25 -6.51 9.48
C ALA A 54 -13.41 -7.87 10.18
N CYS A 55 -12.70 -8.90 9.69
CA CYS A 55 -12.75 -10.23 10.27
C CYS A 55 -12.23 -10.23 11.71
N SER A 56 -11.10 -9.57 11.98
CA SER A 56 -10.58 -9.47 13.35
C SER A 56 -11.51 -8.68 14.27
N GLY A 57 -12.06 -7.54 13.82
CA GLY A 57 -13.01 -6.77 14.61
C GLY A 57 -14.26 -7.56 14.97
N ILE A 58 -14.88 -8.24 14.00
CA ILE A 58 -16.04 -9.11 14.21
C ILE A 58 -15.70 -10.27 15.15
N PHE A 59 -14.56 -10.92 14.95
CA PHE A 59 -14.11 -12.03 15.78
C PHE A 59 -13.92 -11.61 17.23
N ILE A 60 -13.29 -10.46 17.48
CA ILE A 60 -13.07 -9.92 18.83
C ILE A 60 -14.40 -9.62 19.52
N VAL A 61 -15.36 -8.98 18.83
CA VAL A 61 -16.70 -8.73 19.38
C VAL A 61 -17.41 -10.03 19.70
N GLY A 62 -17.41 -11.00 18.77
CA GLY A 62 -18.05 -12.30 18.96
C GLY A 62 -17.47 -13.08 20.15
N MET A 63 -16.14 -13.13 20.26
CA MET A 63 -15.45 -13.78 21.36
C MET A 63 -15.73 -13.10 22.70
N ASN A 64 -15.74 -11.76 22.72
CA ASN A 64 -15.97 -10.98 23.92
C ASN A 64 -17.41 -11.17 24.46
N LEU A 65 -18.40 -11.12 23.56
CA LEU A 65 -19.80 -11.42 23.88
C LEU A 65 -20.01 -12.85 24.37
N TYR A 66 -19.38 -13.83 23.71
CA TYR A 66 -19.49 -15.25 24.10
C TYR A 66 -18.92 -15.51 25.49
N ASN A 67 -17.74 -14.96 25.79
CA ASN A 67 -17.07 -15.14 27.08
C ASN A 67 -17.62 -14.23 28.20
N ARG A 68 -18.63 -13.39 27.92
CA ARG A 68 -19.12 -12.32 28.83
C ARG A 68 -18.00 -11.50 29.47
N SER A 69 -16.89 -11.34 28.75
CA SER A 69 -15.71 -10.65 29.23
C SER A 69 -15.95 -9.15 29.12
N GLN A 70 -16.23 -8.43 30.22
CA GLN A 70 -16.49 -6.98 30.20
C GLN A 70 -15.23 -6.12 29.94
N ASN A 71 -14.30 -6.63 29.14
CA ASN A 71 -13.05 -5.96 28.81
C ASN A 71 -13.32 -4.84 27.78
N ILE A 72 -13.41 -3.62 28.29
CA ILE A 72 -13.63 -2.40 27.50
C ILE A 72 -12.53 -2.20 26.44
N PHE A 73 -11.28 -2.60 26.71
CA PHE A 73 -10.18 -2.43 25.76
C PHE A 73 -10.36 -3.28 24.51
N LEU A 74 -10.92 -4.49 24.64
CA LEU A 74 -11.24 -5.34 23.49
C LEU A 74 -12.38 -4.77 22.64
N TYR A 75 -13.38 -4.15 23.25
CA TYR A 75 -14.42 -3.43 22.51
C TYR A 75 -13.87 -2.19 21.78
N ALA A 76 -13.02 -1.41 22.46
CA ALA A 76 -12.34 -0.27 21.85
C ALA A 76 -11.45 -0.70 20.67
N MET A 77 -10.73 -1.81 20.82
CA MET A 77 -9.94 -2.42 19.75
C MET A 77 -10.80 -2.84 18.56
N ALA A 78 -11.91 -3.54 18.81
CA ALA A 78 -12.81 -3.94 17.74
C ALA A 78 -13.42 -2.74 17.02
N ALA A 79 -13.84 -1.71 17.76
CA ALA A 79 -14.35 -0.47 17.18
C ALA A 79 -13.29 0.22 16.31
N TRP A 80 -12.04 0.26 16.77
CA TRP A 80 -10.91 0.79 16.01
C TRP A 80 -10.66 0.00 14.71
N MET A 81 -10.65 -1.33 14.78
CA MET A 81 -10.46 -2.19 13.60
C MET A 81 -11.61 -2.02 12.60
N LEU A 82 -12.86 -2.02 13.05
CA LEU A 82 -14.00 -1.76 12.16
C LEU A 82 -13.96 -0.36 11.55
N GLY A 83 -13.59 0.66 12.34
CA GLY A 83 -13.42 2.03 11.86
C GLY A 83 -12.34 2.16 10.79
N THR A 84 -11.20 1.49 10.98
CA THR A 84 -10.10 1.48 10.00
C THR A 84 -10.46 0.72 8.73
N SER A 85 -11.18 -0.40 8.85
CA SER A 85 -11.74 -1.13 7.70
C SER A 85 -12.70 -0.24 6.88
N PHE A 86 -13.59 0.48 7.56
CA PHE A 86 -14.50 1.43 6.92
C PHE A 86 -13.73 2.57 6.22
N TYR A 87 -12.68 3.10 6.85
CA TYR A 87 -11.81 4.10 6.25
C TYR A 87 -11.17 3.60 4.95
N PHE A 88 -10.63 2.37 4.93
CA PHE A 88 -10.08 1.75 3.71
C PHE A 88 -11.13 1.58 2.61
N LEU A 89 -12.38 1.28 2.98
CA LEU A 89 -13.48 1.16 2.03
C LEU A 89 -13.83 2.52 1.41
N VAL A 90 -13.89 3.58 2.22
CA VAL A 90 -14.10 4.95 1.73
C VAL A 90 -12.94 5.42 0.86
N SER A 91 -11.69 5.14 1.25
CA SER A 91 -10.51 5.53 0.46
C SER A 91 -10.50 4.82 -0.90
N ARG A 92 -10.86 3.53 -0.93
CA ARG A 92 -11.03 2.74 -2.16
C ARG A 92 -12.11 3.33 -3.08
N ILE A 93 -13.26 3.75 -2.55
CA ILE A 93 -14.32 4.38 -3.34
C ILE A 93 -13.84 5.72 -3.91
N ARG A 94 -13.19 6.56 -3.10
CA ARG A 94 -12.62 7.84 -3.55
C ARG A 94 -11.61 7.63 -4.68
N ARG A 95 -10.69 6.66 -4.54
CA ARG A 95 -9.71 6.31 -5.57
C ARG A 95 -10.36 5.94 -6.90
N LYS A 96 -11.41 5.11 -6.88
CA LYS A 96 -12.14 4.73 -8.11
C LYS A 96 -12.78 5.93 -8.80
N LYS A 97 -13.26 6.93 -8.05
CA LYS A 97 -13.81 8.17 -8.61
C LYS A 97 -12.75 9.06 -9.25
N THR A 98 -11.57 9.18 -8.62
CA THR A 98 -10.46 9.99 -9.14
C THR A 98 -9.84 9.38 -10.40
N GLY A 99 -9.86 8.05 -10.56
CA GLY A 99 -9.33 7.40 -11.76
C GLY A 99 -10.05 7.71 -13.08
N ASN A 100 -11.29 8.22 -13.02
CA ASN A 100 -12.06 8.60 -14.21
C ASN A 100 -11.82 10.05 -14.68
N GLN A 101 -10.98 10.83 -13.98
CA GLN A 101 -10.77 12.25 -14.27
C GLN A 101 -9.50 12.54 -15.10
N PHE A 102 -8.70 11.54 -15.41
CA PHE A 102 -7.46 11.72 -16.18
C PHE A 102 -7.68 11.49 -17.66
N ASP A 103 -7.19 12.40 -18.50
CA ASP A 103 -7.18 12.25 -19.95
C ASP A 103 -6.33 11.04 -20.37
N ARG A 104 -6.79 10.33 -21.41
CA ARG A 104 -6.07 9.20 -22.03
C ARG A 104 -4.90 9.67 -22.93
N SER A 105 -4.12 10.62 -22.46
CA SER A 105 -2.88 11.09 -23.10
C SER A 105 -1.67 10.57 -22.34
N LEU A 106 -0.51 10.48 -22.99
CA LEU A 106 0.75 10.01 -22.38
C LEU A 106 1.11 10.80 -21.09
N ARG A 107 0.88 12.12 -21.10
CA ARG A 107 1.01 12.99 -19.91
C ARG A 107 -0.06 12.71 -18.85
N GLY A 108 -1.31 12.46 -19.26
CA GLY A 108 -2.40 12.10 -18.35
C GLY A 108 -2.18 10.75 -17.66
N ASP A 109 -1.67 9.75 -18.38
CA ASP A 109 -1.33 8.44 -17.83
C ASP A 109 -0.15 8.49 -16.86
N LEU A 110 0.86 9.33 -17.15
CA LEU A 110 1.97 9.58 -16.23
C LEU A 110 1.49 10.29 -14.95
N ALA A 111 0.66 11.33 -15.08
CA ALA A 111 0.06 12.03 -13.95
C ALA A 111 -0.81 11.08 -13.10
N TYR A 112 -1.58 10.21 -13.74
CA TYR A 112 -2.32 9.16 -13.06
C TYR A 112 -1.39 8.22 -12.29
N ALA A 113 -0.32 7.72 -12.90
CA ALA A 113 0.65 6.83 -12.25
C ALA A 113 1.34 7.49 -11.04
N ILE A 114 1.65 8.78 -11.11
CA ILE A 114 2.23 9.56 -10.00
C ILE A 114 1.20 9.75 -8.88
N SER A 115 -0.05 10.08 -9.21
CA SER A 115 -1.12 10.19 -8.23
C SER A 115 -1.37 8.87 -7.50
N MET A 116 -1.30 7.76 -8.23
CA MET A 116 -1.51 6.42 -7.74
C MET A 116 -0.38 5.95 -6.82
N SER A 117 0.88 6.16 -7.23
CA SER A 117 2.04 5.87 -6.38
C SER A 117 2.08 6.73 -5.12
N THR A 118 1.63 7.99 -5.20
CA THR A 118 1.49 8.87 -4.01
C THR A 118 0.41 8.35 -3.05
N TYR A 119 -0.72 7.89 -3.57
CA TYR A 119 -1.75 7.24 -2.76
C TYR A 119 -1.23 5.97 -2.08
N GLN A 120 -0.47 5.15 -2.80
CA GLN A 120 0.12 3.92 -2.26
C GLN A 120 1.08 4.19 -1.09
N VAL A 121 1.93 5.22 -1.21
CA VAL A 121 2.82 5.66 -0.12
C VAL A 121 2.01 6.14 1.09
N ARG A 122 0.93 6.90 0.88
CA ARG A 122 0.06 7.39 1.97
C ARG A 122 -0.66 6.24 2.68
N ILE A 123 -1.20 5.28 1.93
CA ILE A 123 -1.84 4.09 2.49
C ILE A 123 -0.86 3.24 3.28
N SER A 124 0.35 3.04 2.77
CA SER A 124 1.40 2.30 3.49
C SER A 124 1.77 2.97 4.81
N LEU A 125 1.87 4.30 4.84
CA LEU A 125 2.08 5.04 6.08
C LEU A 125 0.92 4.85 7.06
N LEU A 126 -0.33 4.96 6.59
CA LEU A 126 -1.51 4.74 7.42
C LEU A 126 -1.58 3.31 7.98
N MET A 127 -1.27 2.29 7.17
CA MET A 127 -1.18 0.91 7.64
C MET A 127 -0.13 0.74 8.73
N ARG A 128 1.04 1.37 8.57
CA ARG A 128 2.10 1.33 9.59
C ARG A 128 1.66 1.98 10.89
N TRP A 129 1.01 3.15 10.82
CA TRP A 129 0.47 3.82 12.00
C TRP A 129 -0.68 3.04 12.66
N ASN A 130 -1.44 2.25 11.91
CA ASN A 130 -2.53 1.43 12.44
C ASN A 130 -2.04 0.30 13.36
N ILE A 131 -0.81 -0.18 13.18
CA ILE A 131 -0.23 -1.25 14.01
C ILE A 131 -0.08 -0.81 15.47
N LEU A 132 0.28 0.45 15.72
CA LEU A 132 0.55 0.99 17.05
C LEU A 132 -0.67 0.96 18.00
N PRO A 133 -1.82 1.58 17.67
CA PRO A 133 -2.99 1.55 18.54
C PRO A 133 -3.50 0.12 18.74
N ILE A 134 -3.43 -0.74 17.72
CA ILE A 134 -3.80 -2.15 17.82
C ILE A 134 -2.90 -2.87 18.84
N ALA A 135 -1.58 -2.69 18.75
CA ALA A 135 -0.63 -3.32 19.67
C ALA A 135 -0.86 -2.86 21.12
N ILE A 136 -1.06 -1.56 21.34
CA ILE A 136 -1.33 -0.99 22.67
C ILE A 136 -2.64 -1.56 23.25
N LEU A 137 -3.72 -1.56 22.47
CA LEU A 137 -5.02 -2.04 22.92
C LEU A 137 -5.01 -3.55 23.21
N ILE A 138 -4.27 -4.36 22.44
CA ILE A 138 -4.08 -5.78 22.75
C ILE A 138 -3.36 -5.97 24.07
N LEU A 139 -2.26 -5.24 24.30
CA LEU A 139 -1.48 -5.37 25.53
C LEU A 139 -2.32 -4.95 26.76
N LEU A 140 -3.08 -3.86 26.66
CA LEU A 140 -3.99 -3.42 27.73
C LEU A 140 -5.11 -4.43 27.98
N GLY A 141 -5.72 -4.98 26.92
CA GLY A 141 -6.75 -6.01 27.05
C GLY A 141 -6.22 -7.29 27.68
N MET A 142 -4.98 -7.68 27.39
CA MET A 142 -4.34 -8.85 28.00
C MET A 142 -4.00 -8.64 29.48
N TRP A 143 -3.57 -7.43 29.84
CA TRP A 143 -3.28 -7.06 31.23
C TRP A 143 -4.52 -7.19 32.11
N ASP A 144 -5.64 -6.63 31.67
CA ASP A 144 -6.93 -6.70 32.36
C ASP A 144 -7.48 -8.14 32.42
N GLY A 145 -7.22 -8.95 31.38
CA GLY A 145 -7.64 -10.35 31.32
C GLY A 145 -6.75 -11.36 32.05
N GLY A 146 -5.70 -10.92 32.76
CA GLY A 146 -4.79 -11.79 33.53
C GLY A 146 -4.10 -12.88 32.70
N LYS A 147 -3.91 -12.66 31.39
CA LYS A 147 -3.40 -13.70 30.47
C LYS A 147 -1.89 -13.94 30.64
N SER A 148 -1.44 -15.13 30.24
CA SER A 148 -0.04 -15.57 30.35
C SER A 148 0.96 -14.59 29.72
N ILE A 149 2.01 -14.25 30.48
CA ILE A 149 3.11 -13.37 30.08
C ILE A 149 3.83 -13.90 28.82
N MET A 150 3.87 -15.23 28.64
CA MET A 150 4.46 -15.85 27.45
C MET A 150 3.69 -15.48 26.17
N LEU A 151 2.36 -15.44 26.22
CA LEU A 151 1.55 -15.00 25.09
C LEU A 151 1.79 -13.52 24.77
N ALA A 152 1.96 -12.68 25.80
CA ALA A 152 2.26 -11.26 25.62
C ALA A 152 3.63 -11.07 24.93
N ALA A 153 4.64 -11.84 25.34
CA ALA A 153 5.97 -11.79 24.73
C ALA A 153 5.96 -12.20 23.25
N VAL A 154 5.25 -13.28 22.90
CA VAL A 154 5.09 -13.73 21.50
C VAL A 154 4.36 -12.67 20.66
N LEU A 155 3.29 -12.08 21.18
CA LEU A 155 2.54 -11.03 20.48
C LEU A 155 3.38 -9.78 20.26
N LEU A 156 4.16 -9.37 21.26
CA LEU A 156 5.05 -8.22 21.16
C LEU A 156 6.10 -8.45 20.07
N LEU A 157 6.72 -9.64 20.04
CA LEU A 157 7.67 -10.01 18.99
C LEU A 157 7.01 -10.03 17.60
N PHE A 158 5.78 -10.55 17.49
CA PHE A 158 5.00 -10.52 16.26
C PHE A 158 4.75 -9.08 15.78
N PHE A 159 4.35 -8.16 16.67
CA PHE A 159 4.13 -6.76 16.33
C PHE A 159 5.41 -6.06 15.85
N VAL A 160 6.55 -6.36 16.47
CA VAL A 160 7.86 -5.84 16.03
C VAL A 160 8.17 -6.30 14.62
N LEU A 161 8.02 -7.60 14.33
CA LEU A 161 8.25 -8.15 12.99
C LEU A 161 7.34 -7.51 11.93
N VAL A 162 6.04 -7.39 12.22
CA VAL A 162 5.07 -6.76 11.31
C VAL A 162 5.41 -5.28 11.08
N TYR A 163 5.86 -4.56 12.12
CA TYR A 163 6.28 -3.17 11.99
C TYR A 163 7.51 -3.01 11.08
N PHE A 164 8.50 -3.88 11.21
CA PHE A 164 9.67 -3.90 10.32
C PHE A 164 9.28 -4.24 8.87
N ALA A 165 8.45 -5.27 8.67
CA ALA A 165 7.96 -5.64 7.35
C ALA A 165 7.21 -4.49 6.67
N SER A 166 6.34 -3.79 7.41
CA SER A 166 5.61 -2.62 6.92
C SER A 166 6.55 -1.45 6.56
N GLY A 167 7.63 -1.25 7.32
CA GLY A 167 8.66 -0.27 7.00
C GLY A 167 9.41 -0.56 5.70
N TRP A 168 9.72 -1.85 5.45
CA TRP A 168 10.35 -2.28 4.20
C TRP A 168 9.43 -2.06 2.99
N GLU A 169 8.15 -2.43 3.12
CA GLU A 169 7.13 -2.22 2.10
C GLU A 169 6.99 -0.72 1.73
N HIS A 170 6.99 0.16 2.74
CA HIS A 170 6.93 1.61 2.54
C HIS A 170 8.11 2.15 1.72
N ASN A 171 9.32 1.68 2.03
CA ASN A 171 10.53 2.11 1.32
C ASN A 171 10.51 1.69 -0.15
N ILE A 172 10.00 0.49 -0.45
CA ILE A 172 9.81 0.02 -1.83
C ILE A 172 8.84 0.95 -2.58
N TYR A 173 7.71 1.32 -1.96
CA TYR A 173 6.75 2.22 -2.60
C TYR A 173 7.31 3.63 -2.82
N LYS A 174 8.08 4.14 -1.86
CA LYS A 174 8.77 5.43 -1.99
C LYS A 174 9.80 5.42 -3.12
N SER A 175 10.54 4.32 -3.29
CA SER A 175 11.49 4.15 -4.39
C SER A 175 10.77 4.16 -5.75
N ARG A 176 9.69 3.40 -5.89
CA ARG A 176 8.89 3.37 -7.12
C ARG A 176 8.29 4.73 -7.48
N LYS A 177 7.84 5.48 -6.48
CA LYS A 177 7.37 6.86 -6.69
C LYS A 177 8.48 7.75 -7.26
N ARG A 178 9.68 7.71 -6.68
CA ARG A 178 10.83 8.52 -7.15
C ARG A 178 11.24 8.20 -8.58
N GLU A 179 11.16 6.94 -9.00
CA GLU A 179 11.43 6.55 -10.40
C GLU A 179 10.46 7.24 -11.36
N LEU A 180 9.16 7.28 -11.02
CA LEU A 180 8.14 7.93 -11.85
C LEU A 180 8.33 9.45 -11.91
N GLU A 181 8.67 10.09 -10.77
CA GLU A 181 9.00 11.53 -10.72
C GLU A 181 10.25 11.85 -11.56
N THR A 182 11.26 10.98 -11.54
CA THR A 182 12.47 11.15 -12.34
C THR A 182 12.17 11.03 -13.83
N LEU A 183 11.31 10.09 -14.24
CA LEU A 183 10.87 9.96 -15.63
C LEU A 183 10.13 11.22 -16.11
N GLN A 184 9.25 11.80 -15.29
CA GLN A 184 8.56 13.05 -15.61
C GLN A 184 9.56 14.19 -15.83
N SER A 185 10.50 14.39 -14.91
CA SER A 185 11.51 15.46 -15.03
C SER A 185 12.35 15.37 -16.30
N ARG A 186 12.64 14.14 -16.78
CA ARG A 186 13.40 13.91 -18.00
C ARG A 186 12.61 14.23 -19.27
N LEU A 187 11.32 13.91 -19.28
CA LEU A 187 10.42 14.24 -20.39
C LEU A 187 10.20 15.75 -20.49
N ASP A 188 10.10 16.45 -19.36
CA ASP A 188 9.94 17.90 -19.34
C ASP A 188 11.24 18.65 -19.70
N SER A 189 12.41 18.04 -19.52
CA SER A 189 13.71 18.61 -19.95
C SER A 189 14.11 18.29 -21.39
N ALA A 190 13.42 17.36 -22.05
CA ALA A 190 13.73 16.93 -23.43
C ALA A 190 12.85 17.62 -24.50
N ASN A 191 11.85 18.39 -24.06
CA ASN A 191 11.09 19.35 -24.86
C ASN A 191 11.65 20.76 -24.64
#